data_AF-A0A914RE66-F1
#
_entry.id   AF-A0A914RE66-F1
#
_cell.length_a   1.000
_cell.length_b   1.000
_cell.length_c   1.000
_cell.angle_alpha   90.00
_cell.angle_beta   90.00
_cell.angle_gamma   90.00
#
_symmetry.space_group_name_H-M   'P 1'
#
loop_
_entity.id
_entity.type
_entity.pdbx_description
1 polymer ?
#
loop_
_entity_poly.entity_id
_entity_poly.type
_entity_poly.pdbx_seq_one_letter_code
_entity_poly.pdbx_strand_id
1 'polypeptide(L)'
;MDHNVKEAWDLGYTGRGVVVTILDDGLERTHPDIAPNYDAKASYDVNDRDDDPTPRYEYTDENRHGTRCAGEVAAISNNSLCIVGIAYNARIGG
;
A
#
# COMPACT_ATOMS: atom_id res chain seq x y z
N MET A 1 -13.13 -19.16 4.43
CA MET A 1 -14.08 -18.06 4.16
C MET A 1 -13.27 -16.97 3.49
N ASP A 2 -13.77 -16.37 2.42
CA ASP A 2 -13.10 -15.32 1.65
C ASP A 2 -14.02 -14.10 1.47
N HIS A 3 -13.46 -12.99 0.99
CA HIS A 3 -14.17 -11.72 0.82
C HIS A 3 -14.94 -11.58 -0.51
N ASN A 4 -14.97 -12.63 -1.35
CA ASN A 4 -15.64 -12.62 -2.65
C ASN A 4 -15.21 -11.48 -3.59
N VAL A 5 -13.93 -11.10 -3.54
CA VAL A 5 -13.38 -9.97 -4.32
C VAL A 5 -13.30 -10.24 -5.82
N LYS A 6 -13.28 -11.51 -6.24
CA LYS A 6 -13.16 -11.89 -7.65
C LYS A 6 -14.36 -11.41 -8.48
N GLU A 7 -15.57 -11.49 -7.94
CA GLU A 7 -16.76 -11.01 -8.65
C GLU A 7 -16.67 -9.50 -8.93
N ALA A 8 -16.13 -8.71 -8.00
CA ALA A 8 -15.88 -7.28 -8.22
C ALA A 8 -14.80 -7.04 -9.29
N TRP A 9 -13.73 -7.83 -9.29
CA TRP A 9 -12.67 -7.77 -10.30
C TRP A 9 -13.16 -8.16 -11.69
N ASP A 10 -14.01 -9.18 -11.80
CA ASP A 10 -14.64 -9.64 -13.05
C ASP A 10 -15.58 -8.57 -13.63
N LEU A 11 -16.19 -7.75 -12.77
CA LEU A 11 -16.95 -6.55 -13.17
C LEU A 11 -16.05 -5.34 -13.50
N GLY A 12 -14.73 -5.47 -13.34
CA GLY A 12 -13.74 -4.43 -13.64
C GLY A 12 -13.44 -3.46 -12.49
N TYR A 13 -13.98 -3.69 -11.29
CA TYR A 13 -13.74 -2.83 -10.11
C TYR A 13 -12.48 -3.26 -9.38
N THR A 14 -11.41 -2.47 -9.53
CA THR A 14 -10.07 -2.81 -9.02
C THR A 14 -9.44 -1.68 -8.19
N GLY A 15 -10.24 -0.68 -7.82
CA GLY A 15 -9.80 0.51 -7.07
C GLY A 15 -9.27 1.66 -7.93
N ARG A 16 -9.22 1.51 -9.26
CA ARG A 16 -8.76 2.57 -10.16
C ARG A 16 -9.49 3.89 -9.93
N GLY A 17 -8.71 4.96 -9.70
CA GLY A 17 -9.22 6.31 -9.44
C GLY A 17 -9.51 6.60 -7.95
N VAL A 18 -9.34 5.61 -7.07
CA VAL A 18 -9.42 5.78 -5.61
C VAL A 18 -8.01 5.95 -5.03
N VAL A 19 -7.91 6.77 -3.99
CA VAL A 19 -6.69 6.98 -3.20
C VAL A 19 -6.97 6.56 -1.76
N VAL A 20 -6.07 5.78 -1.17
CA VAL A 20 -6.15 5.32 0.22
C VAL A 20 -4.86 5.72 0.95
N THR A 21 -4.95 6.11 2.21
CA THR A 21 -3.80 6.39 3.09
C THR A 21 -3.83 5.45 4.29
N ILE A 22 -2.68 4.85 4.61
CA ILE A 22 -2.47 4.03 5.80
C ILE A 22 -1.87 4.89 6.89
N LEU A 23 -2.64 5.19 7.94
CA LEU A 23 -2.14 5.97 9.09
C LEU A 23 -1.48 5.04 10.10
N ASP A 24 -0.16 4.85 9.99
CA ASP A 24 0.55 3.82 10.75
C ASP A 24 2.04 4.19 11.01
N ASP A 25 2.93 3.21 11.05
CA ASP A 25 4.36 3.33 11.34
C ASP A 25 5.27 3.64 10.12
N GLY A 26 4.65 3.96 8.99
CA GLY A 26 5.31 4.33 7.74
C GLY A 26 5.01 3.38 6.58
N LEU A 27 5.46 3.78 5.40
CA LEU A 27 5.26 3.07 4.15
C LEU A 27 6.57 2.98 3.36
N GLU A 28 7.05 1.77 3.10
CA GLU A 28 8.17 1.52 2.20
C GLU A 28 7.73 1.82 0.75
N ARG A 29 7.72 3.12 0.40
CA ARG A 29 7.26 3.62 -0.90
C ARG A 29 8.04 3.07 -2.10
N THR A 30 9.22 2.50 -1.86
CA THR A 30 10.06 1.86 -2.88
C THR A 30 9.88 0.34 -2.97
N HIS A 31 9.04 -0.28 -2.14
CA HIS A 31 8.75 -1.71 -2.22
C HIS A 31 8.22 -2.06 -3.62
N PRO A 32 8.71 -3.11 -4.30
CA PRO A 32 8.36 -3.39 -5.70
C PRO A 32 6.87 -3.61 -5.93
N ASP A 33 6.12 -4.08 -4.92
CA ASP A 33 4.66 -4.23 -5.00
C ASP A 33 3.87 -2.96 -4.69
N ILE A 34 4.51 -1.93 -4.16
CA ILE A 34 3.87 -0.67 -3.73
C ILE A 34 4.25 0.49 -4.65
N ALA A 35 5.51 0.58 -5.05
CA ALA A 35 6.07 1.73 -5.77
C ALA A 35 5.25 2.15 -7.01
N PRO A 36 4.67 1.24 -7.82
CA PRO A 36 3.85 1.65 -8.95
C PRO A 36 2.52 2.30 -8.53
N ASN A 37 1.98 1.96 -7.36
CA ASN A 37 0.74 2.50 -6.80
C ASN A 37 0.95 3.64 -5.78
N TYR A 38 2.19 3.87 -5.31
CA TYR A 38 2.52 4.89 -4.32
C TYR A 38 2.14 6.31 -4.75
N ASP A 39 1.40 7.05 -3.91
CA ASP A 39 1.03 8.45 -4.11
C ASP A 39 1.58 9.36 -3.00
N ALA A 40 2.52 10.22 -3.38
CA ALA A 40 3.13 11.19 -2.47
C ALA A 40 2.13 12.22 -1.93
N LYS A 41 1.04 12.54 -2.65
CA LYS A 41 0.01 13.46 -2.14
C LYS A 41 -0.88 12.84 -1.07
N ALA A 42 -0.83 11.51 -0.94
CA ALA A 42 -1.55 10.74 0.05
C ALA A 42 -0.65 10.36 1.24
N SER A 43 0.56 10.90 1.30
CA SER A 43 1.58 10.49 2.26
C SER A 43 2.20 11.68 2.98
N TYR A 44 2.55 11.50 4.25
CA TYR A 44 3.25 12.52 5.05
C TYR A 44 3.77 11.91 6.35
N ASP A 45 5.03 12.15 6.71
CA ASP A 45 5.56 11.76 8.02
C ASP A 45 5.26 12.87 9.05
N VAL A 46 4.31 12.61 9.94
CA VAL A 46 3.95 13.52 11.04
C VAL A 46 4.96 13.47 12.20
N ASN A 47 5.69 12.36 12.36
CA ASN A 47 6.69 12.21 13.41
C ASN A 47 7.91 13.10 13.13
N ASP A 48 8.42 13.07 11.90
CA ASP A 48 9.60 13.84 11.47
C ASP A 48 9.26 15.14 10.71
N ARG A 49 7.98 15.34 10.37
CA ARG A 49 7.41 16.55 9.75
C ARG A 49 7.94 16.82 8.35
N ASP A 50 8.00 15.78 7.53
CA ASP A 50 8.37 15.87 6.12
C ASP A 50 7.47 15.00 5.22
N ASP A 51 7.70 15.05 3.91
CA ASP A 51 6.87 14.36 2.91
C ASP A 51 7.35 12.91 2.63
N ASP A 52 8.33 12.37 3.35
CA ASP A 52 8.86 11.02 3.13
C ASP A 52 8.37 10.03 4.21
N PRO A 53 7.36 9.19 3.91
CA PRO A 53 6.80 8.25 4.88
C PRO A 53 7.67 6.99 5.08
N THR A 54 8.91 6.97 4.60
CA THR A 54 9.75 5.76 4.63
C THR A 54 9.98 5.32 6.08
N PRO A 55 9.67 4.07 6.44
CA PRO A 55 9.78 3.61 7.82
C PRO A 55 11.23 3.61 8.30
N ARG A 56 11.43 3.88 9.58
CA ARG A 56 12.76 3.78 10.21
C ARG A 56 13.13 2.31 10.37
N TYR A 57 14.20 1.88 9.69
CA TYR A 57 14.72 0.51 9.81
C TYR A 57 15.55 0.35 11.09
N GLU A 58 15.07 -0.49 11.99
CA GLU A 58 15.72 -0.83 13.24
C GLU A 58 15.87 -2.35 13.35
N TYR A 59 16.78 -2.83 14.20
CA TYR A 59 17.00 -4.27 14.40
C TYR A 59 15.74 -5.02 14.87
N THR A 60 14.84 -4.33 15.57
CA THR A 60 13.57 -4.86 16.07
C THR A 60 12.52 -5.05 14.98
N ASP A 61 12.69 -4.42 13.80
CA ASP A 61 11.74 -4.46 12.68
C ASP A 61 10.31 -4.08 13.13
N GLU A 62 10.20 -3.03 13.95
CA GLU A 62 8.92 -2.59 14.53
C GLU A 62 8.08 -1.78 13.54
N ASN A 63 8.71 -0.95 12.70
CA ASN A 63 8.04 -0.05 11.75
C ASN A 63 7.66 -0.72 10.42
N ARG A 64 7.10 -1.93 10.48
CA ARG A 64 6.77 -2.75 9.30
C ARG A 64 5.27 -2.86 9.05
N HIS A 65 4.45 -2.38 9.99
CA HIS A 65 3.03 -2.65 10.02
C HIS A 65 2.30 -1.90 8.90
N GLY A 66 2.59 -0.62 8.70
CA GLY A 66 2.02 0.21 7.64
C GLY A 66 2.31 -0.33 6.24
N THR A 67 3.53 -0.79 5.98
CA THR A 67 3.89 -1.41 4.69
C THR A 67 3.12 -2.71 4.45
N ARG A 68 2.89 -3.53 5.48
CA ARG A 68 2.08 -4.76 5.38
C ARG A 68 0.62 -4.43 5.08
N CYS A 69 0.04 -3.50 5.82
CA CYS A 69 -1.33 -3.03 5.61
C CYS A 69 -1.53 -2.43 4.22
N ALA A 70 -0.57 -1.63 3.73
CA ALA A 70 -0.61 -1.08 2.37
C ALA A 70 -0.61 -2.18 1.30
N GLY A 71 0.13 -3.27 1.52
CA GLY A 71 0.14 -4.43 0.63
C GLY A 71 -1.24 -5.10 0.52
N GLU A 72 -1.93 -5.29 1.64
CA GLU A 72 -3.29 -5.86 1.66
C GLU A 72 -4.29 -5.03 0.82
N VAL A 73 -4.12 -3.71 0.82
CA VAL A 73 -4.99 -2.79 0.07
C VAL A 73 -4.60 -2.73 -1.40
N ALA A 74 -3.33 -2.45 -1.71
CA ALA A 74 -2.93 -1.97 -3.03
C ALA A 74 -1.60 -2.54 -3.56
N ALA A 75 -1.15 -3.71 -3.07
CA ALA A 75 -0.08 -4.45 -3.75
C ALA A 75 -0.48 -4.70 -5.21
N ILE A 76 0.42 -4.44 -6.15
CA ILE A 76 0.13 -4.58 -7.58
C ILE A 76 -0.11 -6.04 -7.99
N SER A 77 -0.92 -6.23 -9.03
CA SER A 77 -1.19 -7.55 -9.60
C SER A 77 -0.23 -7.90 -10.75
N ASN A 78 -0.08 -9.20 -11.04
CA ASN A 78 0.56 -9.72 -12.27
C ASN A 78 2.05 -9.35 -12.48
N ASN A 79 2.82 -9.18 -11.40
CA ASN A 79 4.27 -8.92 -11.46
C ASN A 79 5.13 -10.09 -10.95
N SER A 80 4.52 -11.22 -10.61
CA SER A 80 5.17 -12.43 -10.05
C SER A 80 5.86 -12.22 -8.70
N LEU A 81 5.48 -11.19 -7.93
CA LEU A 81 5.98 -10.91 -6.59
C LEU A 81 4.84 -11.02 -5.58
N CYS A 82 5.18 -11.53 -4.40
CA CYS A 82 4.35 -11.62 -3.19
C CYS A 82 2.84 -11.89 -3.42
N ILE A 83 2.00 -10.87 -3.21
CA ILE A 83 0.53 -10.93 -3.14
C ILE A 83 -0.11 -9.90 -4.08
N VAL A 84 -1.45 -9.93 -4.17
CA VAL A 84 -2.25 -8.89 -4.82
C VAL A 84 -3.14 -8.19 -3.78
N GLY A 85 -3.18 -6.86 -3.82
CA GLY A 85 -4.07 -6.07 -2.97
C GLY A 85 -5.52 -6.18 -3.42
N ILE A 86 -6.47 -5.99 -2.50
CA ILE A 86 -7.91 -6.01 -2.83
C ILE A 86 -8.24 -4.98 -3.93
N ALA A 87 -7.61 -3.81 -3.85
CA ALA A 87 -7.74 -2.69 -4.76
C ALA A 87 -6.40 -2.41 -5.46
N TYR A 88 -5.87 -3.42 -6.16
CA TYR A 88 -4.54 -3.40 -6.78
C TYR A 88 -4.30 -2.33 -7.87
N ASN A 89 -5.32 -1.55 -8.27
CA ASN A 89 -5.18 -0.38 -9.14
C ASN A 89 -5.50 0.95 -8.42
N ALA A 90 -5.76 0.93 -7.11
CA ALA A 90 -5.85 2.14 -6.31
C ALA A 90 -4.47 2.77 -6.10
N ARG A 91 -4.47 4.06 -5.77
CA ARG A 91 -3.29 4.75 -5.27
C ARG A 91 -3.21 4.57 -3.76
N ILE A 92 -1.99 4.45 -3.24
CA ILE A 92 -1.75 4.19 -1.81
C ILE A 92 -0.70 5.16 -1.27
N GLY A 93 -0.96 5.70 -0.08
CA GLY A 93 -0.01 6.50 0.68
C GLY A 93 0.06 6.05 2.14
N GLY A 94 0.94 6.67 2.90
CA GLY A 94 1.15 6.38 4.32
C GLY A 94 1.89 7.48 5.07
#